data_AF-A0A9E4MEI3-F1
#
_entry.id   AF-A0A9E4MEI3-F1
#
_cell.length_a   1.000
_cell.length_b   1.000
_cell.length_c   1.000
_cell.angle_alpha   90.00
_cell.angle_beta   90.00
_cell.angle_gamma   90.00
#
_symmetry.space_group_name_H-M   'P 1'
#
loop_
_entity.id
_entity.type
_entity.pdbx_description
1 polymer ?
#
loop_
_entity_poly.entity_id
_entity_poly.type
_entity_poly.pdbx_seq_one_letter_code
_entity_poly.pdbx_strand_id
1 'polypeptide(L)'
;MRPQSGSRTKLRSFARRQARLVSTWLSVALPSLSLGAFLLLGVSGCEDQAIGRPCQTLVEASNSQAVFNDQALECPTRLCIKPAYQSGAAPEAMTSAFCSTECSKDSDCDDGERRDKGNPNDKRCNGGFSCSVPFEVGPLACQKMCVCRDFLPKDSKAATAIPASCSGK
;
A
#
# COMPACT_ATOMS: atom_id res chain seq x y z
N MET A 1 38.68 16.62 -46.68
CA MET A 1 37.34 16.75 -47.31
C MET A 1 36.28 16.49 -46.24
N ARG A 2 35.44 17.49 -45.92
CA ARG A 2 34.13 17.34 -45.25
C ARG A 2 33.06 17.29 -46.36
N PRO A 3 31.88 16.65 -46.16
CA PRO A 3 30.70 17.37 -45.62
C PRO A 3 29.78 16.48 -44.70
N GLN A 4 29.12 17.07 -43.68
CA GLN A 4 27.66 17.31 -43.49
C GLN A 4 26.75 16.06 -43.34
N SER A 5 25.58 16.03 -42.70
CA SER A 5 24.74 16.89 -41.83
C SER A 5 23.34 16.25 -41.83
N GLY A 6 22.58 16.32 -40.73
CA GLY A 6 21.11 16.15 -40.68
C GLY A 6 20.59 14.72 -40.40
N SER A 7 19.41 14.49 -39.81
CA SER A 7 18.31 15.41 -39.49
C SER A 7 17.34 14.77 -38.48
N ARG A 8 16.53 15.65 -37.89
CA ARG A 8 15.48 15.46 -36.88
C ARG A 8 14.28 14.63 -37.40
N THR A 9 13.43 14.25 -36.43
CA THR A 9 11.94 14.19 -36.50
C THR A 9 11.26 12.92 -37.02
N LYS A 10 10.39 12.34 -36.16
CA LYS A 10 9.03 11.80 -36.41
C LYS A 10 8.67 10.92 -35.20
N LEU A 11 7.95 11.37 -34.16
CA LEU A 11 6.60 11.96 -34.12
C LEU A 11 5.62 11.24 -35.06
N ARG A 12 5.25 10.02 -34.68
CA ARG A 12 4.16 9.25 -35.29
C ARG A 12 3.59 8.28 -34.25
N SER A 13 2.38 8.52 -33.77
CA SER A 13 1.35 7.48 -33.61
C SER A 13 0.17 7.96 -32.76
N PHE A 14 -0.59 8.96 -33.20
CA PHE A 14 -1.95 9.13 -32.68
C PHE A 14 -2.85 9.60 -33.81
N ALA A 15 -3.26 8.66 -34.65
CA ALA A 15 -4.37 8.86 -35.56
C ALA A 15 -4.99 7.50 -35.94
N ARG A 16 -6.33 7.46 -35.80
CA ARG A 16 -7.29 6.55 -36.45
C ARG A 16 -7.54 5.21 -35.76
N ARG A 17 -8.65 5.16 -35.01
CA ARG A 17 -9.77 4.22 -35.21
C ARG A 17 -11.01 4.84 -34.51
N GLN A 18 -11.91 5.45 -35.27
CA GLN A 18 -13.12 4.83 -35.84
C GLN A 18 -14.30 4.85 -34.85
N ALA A 19 -15.16 5.85 -34.98
CA ALA A 19 -16.57 5.77 -34.60
C ALA A 19 -17.38 6.72 -35.51
N ARG A 20 -17.61 6.25 -36.72
CA ARG A 20 -18.83 6.52 -37.50
C ARG A 20 -19.99 5.90 -36.69
N LEU A 21 -21.19 6.45 -36.56
CA LEU A 21 -22.06 7.11 -37.53
C LEU A 21 -23.39 7.42 -36.82
N VAL A 22 -24.16 8.39 -37.38
CA VAL A 22 -25.64 8.48 -37.34
C VAL A 22 -26.22 9.02 -36.03
N SER A 23 -27.21 9.90 -36.00
CA SER A 23 -27.94 10.75 -36.94
C SER A 23 -28.92 11.48 -36.03
N THR A 24 -28.89 12.81 -36.00
CA THR A 24 -29.97 13.70 -36.44
C THR A 24 -31.28 13.53 -35.65
N TRP A 25 -31.78 14.61 -35.05
CA TRP A 25 -33.09 15.22 -35.32
C TRP A 25 -33.47 16.15 -34.16
N LEU A 26 -34.01 17.29 -34.58
CA LEU A 26 -34.23 18.53 -33.85
C LEU A 26 -35.57 18.51 -33.10
N SER A 27 -35.62 19.38 -32.08
CA SER A 27 -36.78 20.19 -31.67
C SER A 27 -37.78 19.67 -30.64
N VAL A 28 -38.25 20.68 -29.90
CA VAL A 28 -39.54 20.85 -29.22
C VAL A 28 -39.49 20.77 -27.70
N ALA A 29 -40.04 21.83 -27.12
CA ALA A 29 -39.96 22.28 -25.75
C ALA A 29 -41.00 21.64 -24.81
N LEU A 30 -40.83 22.00 -23.53
CA LEU A 30 -41.78 22.10 -22.42
C LEU A 30 -41.72 21.05 -21.29
N PRO A 31 -42.00 21.50 -20.04
CA PRO A 31 -41.39 21.04 -18.80
C PRO A 31 -42.29 20.04 -18.07
N SER A 32 -41.71 19.11 -17.32
CA SER A 32 -42.46 18.30 -16.34
C SER A 32 -41.52 17.68 -15.32
N LEU A 33 -41.91 17.83 -14.04
CA LEU A 33 -41.51 17.05 -12.88
C LEU A 33 -41.01 15.64 -13.22
N SER A 34 -39.86 15.23 -12.69
CA SER A 34 -39.75 14.09 -11.76
C SER A 34 -38.30 13.65 -11.48
N LEU A 35 -38.08 13.33 -10.21
CA LEU A 35 -37.05 12.46 -9.63
C LEU A 35 -35.58 12.90 -9.73
N GLY A 36 -35.07 13.38 -8.60
CA GLY A 36 -33.65 13.59 -8.34
C GLY A 36 -32.85 12.30 -8.54
N ALA A 37 -32.02 12.30 -9.58
CA ALA A 37 -30.90 11.39 -9.70
C ALA A 37 -29.71 12.03 -8.95
N PHE A 38 -29.63 11.79 -7.65
CA PHE A 38 -28.37 11.99 -6.91
C PHE A 38 -27.37 10.95 -7.43
N LEU A 39 -26.50 11.39 -8.35
CA LEU A 39 -25.29 10.68 -8.76
C LEU A 39 -24.39 10.52 -7.53
N LEU A 40 -24.44 9.35 -6.90
CA LEU A 40 -23.44 8.90 -5.93
C LEU A 40 -22.12 8.65 -6.67
N LEU A 41 -21.37 9.72 -6.91
CA LEU A 41 -19.93 9.63 -7.18
C LEU A 41 -19.27 9.16 -5.88
N GLY A 42 -19.14 7.85 -5.73
CA GLY A 42 -18.29 7.25 -4.72
C GLY A 42 -16.86 7.69 -4.97
N VAL A 43 -16.42 8.72 -4.26
CA VAL A 43 -15.01 9.09 -4.18
C VAL A 43 -14.37 7.96 -3.36
N SER A 44 -13.82 6.95 -4.04
CA SER A 44 -12.76 6.15 -3.42
C SER A 44 -11.57 7.08 -3.27
N GLY A 45 -11.58 7.89 -2.21
CA GLY A 45 -10.43 8.68 -1.81
C GLY A 45 -9.32 7.68 -1.54
N CYS A 46 -8.32 7.65 -2.42
CA CYS A 46 -7.07 6.97 -2.15
C CYS A 46 -6.41 7.72 -0.99
N GLU A 47 -6.80 7.38 0.23
CA GLU A 47 -6.16 7.89 1.43
C GLU A 47 -4.78 7.20 1.47
N ASP A 48 -3.73 7.95 1.13
CA ASP A 48 -2.36 7.43 1.11
C ASP A 48 -1.95 7.09 2.55
N GLN A 49 -2.07 5.81 2.91
CA GLN A 49 -1.71 5.34 4.26
C GLN A 49 -0.19 5.12 4.40
N ALA A 50 0.58 5.34 3.31
CA ALA A 50 2.03 5.21 3.24
C ALA A 50 2.59 3.92 3.88
N ILE A 51 1.87 2.80 3.73
CA ILE A 51 2.26 1.52 4.29
C ILE A 51 3.66 1.17 3.78
N GLY A 52 4.57 0.76 4.65
CA GLY A 52 5.91 0.35 4.25
C GLY A 52 6.95 1.46 4.13
N ARG A 53 6.55 2.73 4.26
CA ARG A 53 7.49 3.85 4.33
C ARG A 53 8.38 3.72 5.57
N PRO A 54 9.71 3.92 5.47
CA PRO A 54 10.60 3.88 6.62
C PRO A 54 10.22 4.95 7.64
N CYS A 55 10.30 4.60 8.92
CA CYS A 55 10.02 5.49 10.05
C CYS A 55 10.95 5.19 11.22
N GLN A 56 10.96 6.07 12.22
CA GLN A 56 11.77 5.94 13.41
C GLN A 56 10.91 5.52 14.61
N THR A 57 11.34 4.42 15.23
CA THR A 57 10.84 4.02 16.54
C THR A 57 11.56 4.82 17.62
N LEU A 58 10.91 5.05 18.76
CA LEU A 58 11.51 5.80 19.88
C LEU A 58 12.73 5.10 20.50
N VAL A 59 12.88 3.80 20.23
CA VAL A 59 13.97 2.95 20.69
C VAL A 59 14.43 2.05 19.54
N GLU A 60 15.73 1.82 19.44
CA GLU A 60 16.31 0.82 18.54
C GLU A 60 15.99 -0.59 19.05
N ALA A 61 15.18 -1.34 18.30
CA ALA A 61 14.87 -2.73 18.63
C ALA A 61 15.79 -3.72 17.91
N SER A 62 16.22 -4.75 18.63
CA SER A 62 16.85 -5.93 18.05
C SER A 62 15.86 -6.80 17.27
N ASN A 63 16.35 -7.81 16.56
CA ASN A 63 15.51 -8.70 15.73
C ASN A 63 14.46 -9.49 16.54
N SER A 64 14.68 -9.68 17.85
CA SER A 64 13.78 -10.42 18.74
C SER A 64 12.85 -9.50 19.54
N GLN A 65 12.83 -8.21 19.25
CA GLN A 65 12.04 -7.22 19.98
C GLN A 65 11.02 -6.57 19.06
N ALA A 66 9.77 -6.54 19.51
CA ALA A 66 8.71 -5.80 18.84
C ALA A 66 8.60 -4.43 19.51
N VAL A 67 8.66 -3.36 18.72
CA VAL A 67 8.49 -1.98 19.20
C VAL A 67 7.57 -1.20 18.25
N PHE A 68 6.97 -0.14 18.76
CA PHE A 68 6.16 0.77 17.98
C PHE A 68 6.33 2.21 18.47
N ASN A 69 5.91 3.15 17.63
CA ASN A 69 5.73 4.55 17.94
C ASN A 69 4.39 4.98 17.32
N ASP A 70 3.41 5.29 18.16
CA ASP A 70 2.04 5.70 17.78
C ASP A 70 1.91 7.22 17.60
N GLN A 71 3.02 7.95 17.70
CA GLN A 71 3.12 9.39 17.48
C GLN A 71 4.12 9.74 16.35
N ALA A 72 4.37 8.81 15.43
CA ALA A 72 5.31 8.98 14.33
C ALA A 72 4.81 10.03 13.32
N LEU A 73 5.42 11.22 13.29
CA LEU A 73 4.98 12.35 12.45
C LEU A 73 5.17 12.08 10.94
N GLU A 74 6.10 11.19 10.60
CA GLU A 74 6.43 10.77 9.25
C GLU A 74 5.41 9.80 8.63
N CYS A 75 4.60 9.15 9.47
CA CYS A 75 3.54 8.24 9.05
C CYS A 75 2.20 8.99 9.01
N PRO A 76 1.45 8.97 7.90
CA PRO A 76 0.12 9.59 7.83
C PRO A 76 -0.84 9.09 8.92
N THR A 77 -0.73 7.80 9.26
CA THR A 77 -1.49 7.11 10.31
C THR A 77 -0.95 7.33 11.72
N ARG A 78 0.15 8.07 11.86
CA ARG A 78 0.94 8.22 13.10
C ARG A 78 1.56 6.94 13.65
N LEU A 79 1.45 5.83 12.92
CA LEU A 79 1.85 4.54 13.40
C LEU A 79 3.11 4.02 12.68
N CYS A 80 4.19 3.92 13.44
CA CYS A 80 5.44 3.28 13.05
C CYS A 80 5.62 1.98 13.84
N ILE A 81 5.82 0.85 13.17
CA ILE A 81 6.00 -0.44 13.82
C ILE A 81 7.28 -1.13 13.37
N LYS A 82 7.87 -1.89 14.29
CA LYS A 82 8.91 -2.88 14.01
C LYS A 82 8.57 -4.16 14.77
N PRO A 83 7.89 -5.12 14.14
CA PRO A 83 7.60 -6.40 14.76
C PRO A 83 8.89 -7.18 15.07
N ALA A 84 8.82 -8.12 16.01
CA ALA A 84 9.86 -9.11 16.17
C ALA A 84 9.82 -10.11 14.99
N TYR A 85 10.98 -10.64 14.58
CA TYR A 85 11.02 -11.72 13.61
C TYR A 85 10.46 -13.00 14.25
N GLN A 86 9.42 -13.56 13.66
CA GLN A 86 8.89 -14.85 14.08
C GLN A 86 9.84 -15.99 13.70
N SER A 87 9.71 -17.13 14.38
CA SER A 87 10.48 -18.32 14.03
C SER A 87 10.19 -18.75 12.58
N GLY A 88 11.23 -18.97 11.78
CA GLY A 88 11.09 -19.28 10.35
C GLY A 88 10.85 -18.07 9.43
N ALA A 89 10.90 -16.84 9.97
CA ALA A 89 10.93 -15.62 9.17
C ALA A 89 12.26 -15.47 8.40
N ALA A 90 12.37 -14.42 7.58
CA ALA A 90 13.57 -14.14 6.78
C ALA A 90 14.40 -12.99 7.42
N PRO A 91 15.14 -13.20 8.52
CA PRO A 91 15.88 -12.15 9.22
C PRO A 91 17.01 -11.55 8.37
N GLU A 92 17.48 -12.30 7.37
CA GLU A 92 18.41 -11.87 6.33
C GLU A 92 17.92 -10.66 5.52
N ALA A 93 16.62 -10.36 5.53
CA ALA A 93 16.07 -9.18 4.88
C ALA A 93 16.47 -7.87 5.59
N MET A 94 16.86 -7.89 6.88
CA MET A 94 17.23 -6.70 7.68
C MET A 94 16.23 -5.55 7.50
N THR A 95 14.93 -5.88 7.51
CA THR A 95 13.85 -4.92 7.30
C THR A 95 13.76 -3.98 8.48
N SER A 96 13.72 -2.67 8.19
CA SER A 96 13.65 -1.61 9.21
C SER A 96 12.23 -1.43 9.74
N ALA A 97 12.05 -0.54 10.72
CA ALA A 97 10.72 -0.07 11.11
C ALA A 97 10.01 0.60 9.92
N PHE A 98 8.69 0.47 9.88
CA PHE A 98 7.88 0.97 8.76
C PHE A 98 6.52 1.50 9.23
N CYS A 99 5.99 2.45 8.47
CA CYS A 99 4.65 2.98 8.68
C CYS A 99 3.62 1.87 8.39
N SER A 100 2.64 1.76 9.27
CA SER A 100 1.58 0.76 9.17
C SER A 100 0.24 1.38 9.48
N THR A 101 -0.81 0.57 9.34
CA THR A 101 -2.20 0.96 9.47
C THR A 101 -3.01 -0.25 9.89
N GLU A 102 -4.18 0.00 10.46
CA GLU A 102 -5.15 -1.04 10.75
C GLU A 102 -5.72 -1.62 9.45
N CYS A 103 -6.02 -2.92 9.46
CA CYS A 103 -6.54 -3.62 8.28
C CYS A 103 -7.60 -4.64 8.68
N SER A 104 -8.48 -4.97 7.73
CA SER A 104 -9.48 -6.03 7.90
C SER A 104 -9.10 -7.31 7.12
N LYS A 105 -8.45 -7.14 5.97
CA LYS A 105 -8.06 -8.21 5.04
C LYS A 105 -6.74 -7.88 4.35
N ASP A 106 -6.08 -8.88 3.77
CA ASP A 106 -4.77 -8.72 3.12
C ASP A 106 -4.80 -7.67 2.00
N SER A 107 -5.90 -7.54 1.27
CA SER A 107 -6.01 -6.56 0.17
C SER A 107 -5.93 -5.10 0.63
N ASP A 108 -6.16 -4.83 1.92
CA ASP A 108 -6.02 -3.47 2.47
C ASP A 108 -4.54 -3.05 2.55
N CYS A 109 -3.62 -4.00 2.37
CA CYS A 109 -2.18 -3.81 2.45
C CYS A 109 -1.45 -3.91 1.11
N ASP A 110 -2.18 -4.09 0.00
CA ASP A 110 -1.61 -4.35 -1.33
C ASP A 110 -0.81 -3.14 -1.87
N ASP A 111 -1.20 -1.92 -1.47
CA ASP A 111 -0.58 -0.67 -1.90
C ASP A 111 0.71 -0.30 -1.11
N GLY A 112 1.21 -1.21 -0.27
CA GLY A 112 2.39 -0.95 0.55
C GLY A 112 3.68 -0.78 -0.25
N GLU A 113 4.46 0.25 0.11
CA GLU A 113 5.77 0.56 -0.44
C GLU A 113 6.76 -0.58 -0.18
N ARG A 114 7.27 -1.19 -1.26
CA ARG A 114 8.23 -2.30 -1.20
C ARG A 114 9.66 -1.82 -1.43
N ARG A 115 10.60 -2.67 -1.04
CA ARG A 115 12.04 -2.50 -1.28
C ARG A 115 12.34 -2.27 -2.76
N ASP A 116 13.13 -1.24 -3.03
CA ASP A 116 13.76 -1.01 -4.30
C ASP A 116 14.93 -1.99 -4.47
N LYS A 117 14.78 -2.92 -5.42
CA LYS A 117 15.80 -3.94 -5.71
C LYS A 117 17.07 -3.35 -6.34
N GLY A 118 17.00 -2.13 -6.88
CA GLY A 118 18.16 -1.41 -7.41
C GLY A 118 19.02 -0.76 -6.32
N ASN A 119 18.52 -0.63 -5.10
CA ASN A 119 19.21 0.01 -3.98
C ASN A 119 19.51 -0.99 -2.86
N PRO A 120 20.77 -1.46 -2.69
CA PRO A 120 21.13 -2.42 -1.64
C PRO A 120 20.99 -1.87 -0.21
N ASN A 121 20.91 -0.54 -0.07
CA ASN A 121 20.71 0.12 1.21
C ASN A 121 19.22 0.28 1.57
N ASP A 122 18.30 -0.03 0.65
CA ASP A 122 16.88 0.00 0.94
C ASP A 122 16.49 -1.15 1.87
N LYS A 123 16.04 -0.80 3.08
CA LYS A 123 15.61 -1.73 4.13
C LYS A 123 14.08 -1.85 4.24
N ARG A 124 13.30 -1.34 3.27
CA ARG A 124 11.84 -1.55 3.21
C ARG A 124 11.49 -3.03 3.04
N CYS A 125 10.22 -3.35 3.16
CA CYS A 125 9.74 -4.72 3.05
C CYS A 125 10.01 -5.34 1.66
N ASN A 126 10.59 -6.54 1.62
CA ASN A 126 10.79 -7.28 0.37
C ASN A 126 9.57 -8.15 0.03
N GLY A 127 9.03 -8.89 1.00
CA GLY A 127 7.95 -9.86 0.84
C GLY A 127 6.57 -9.26 0.52
N GLY A 128 6.40 -7.94 0.68
CA GLY A 128 5.09 -7.28 0.64
C GLY A 128 4.37 -7.37 1.99
N PHE A 129 3.16 -6.85 2.06
CA PHE A 129 2.43 -6.74 3.32
C PHE A 129 1.27 -7.74 3.40
N SER A 130 0.85 -8.04 4.62
CA SER A 130 -0.32 -8.86 4.93
C SER A 130 -1.02 -8.35 6.17
N CYS A 131 -2.33 -8.55 6.23
CA CYS A 131 -3.13 -8.15 7.36
C CYS A 131 -3.02 -9.17 8.48
N SER A 132 -2.34 -8.80 9.57
CA SER A 132 -2.02 -9.71 10.67
C SER A 132 -1.80 -8.96 11.98
N VAL A 133 -1.67 -9.69 13.08
CA VAL A 133 -1.42 -9.12 14.40
C VAL A 133 0.09 -9.06 14.67
N PRO A 134 0.73 -7.87 14.72
CA PRO A 134 2.16 -7.76 14.99
C PRO A 134 2.52 -7.82 16.48
N PHE A 135 1.57 -7.53 17.39
CA PHE A 135 1.81 -7.46 18.82
C PHE A 135 0.79 -8.30 19.59
N GLU A 136 1.27 -9.10 20.53
CA GLU A 136 0.44 -9.89 21.44
C GLU A 136 0.20 -9.19 22.79
N VAL A 137 1.01 -8.17 23.11
CA VAL A 137 1.00 -7.44 24.38
C VAL A 137 1.12 -5.93 24.13
N GLY A 138 0.62 -5.15 25.09
CA GLY A 138 0.64 -3.68 25.03
C GLY A 138 -0.59 -3.04 24.40
N PRO A 139 -0.54 -1.72 24.11
CA PRO A 139 -1.67 -0.95 23.59
C PRO A 139 -2.18 -1.41 22.22
N LEU A 140 -1.28 -1.89 21.37
CA LEU A 140 -1.60 -2.41 20.03
C LEU A 140 -1.81 -3.93 20.01
N ALA A 141 -1.94 -4.55 21.19
CA ALA A 141 -2.13 -5.99 21.30
C ALA A 141 -3.40 -6.42 20.57
N CYS A 142 -3.28 -7.47 19.76
CA CYS A 142 -4.40 -8.09 19.04
C CYS A 142 -5.07 -7.22 17.99
N GLN A 143 -4.49 -6.07 17.64
CA GLN A 143 -4.95 -5.26 16.53
C GLN A 143 -4.39 -5.81 15.21
N LYS A 144 -5.26 -5.91 14.20
CA LYS A 144 -4.86 -6.31 12.85
C LYS A 144 -4.26 -5.10 12.13
N MET A 145 -3.05 -5.27 11.64
CA MET A 145 -2.30 -4.23 10.95
C MET A 145 -1.62 -4.77 9.70
N CYS A 146 -1.25 -3.88 8.79
CA CYS A 146 -0.44 -4.24 7.65
C CYS A 146 1.01 -4.52 8.07
N VAL A 147 1.37 -5.79 8.12
CA VAL A 147 2.68 -6.28 8.57
C VAL A 147 3.49 -6.75 7.37
N CYS A 148 4.77 -6.40 7.35
CA CYS A 148 5.69 -6.89 6.33
C CYS A 148 5.91 -8.40 6.48
N ARG A 149 5.76 -9.14 5.38
CA ARG A 149 5.94 -10.60 5.32
C ARG A 149 7.35 -11.07 5.65
N ASP A 150 8.35 -10.19 5.64
CA ASP A 150 9.72 -10.52 6.03
C ASP A 150 9.84 -10.90 7.52
N PHE A 151 8.92 -10.39 8.36
CA PHE A 151 8.84 -10.71 9.80
C PHE A 151 8.01 -11.96 10.09
N LEU A 152 7.31 -12.48 9.08
CA LEU A 152 6.43 -13.64 9.20
C LEU A 152 7.14 -14.90 8.68
N PRO A 153 6.75 -16.10 9.16
CA PRO A 153 7.29 -17.35 8.64
C PRO A 153 7.04 -17.48 7.13
N LYS A 154 8.02 -18.00 6.36
CA LYS A 154 7.95 -18.09 4.89
C LYS A 154 6.73 -18.88 4.37
N ASP A 155 6.19 -19.79 5.18
CA ASP A 155 5.02 -20.61 4.86
C ASP A 155 3.67 -19.94 5.19
N SER A 156 3.70 -18.73 5.74
CA SER A 156 2.50 -17.96 6.13
C SER A 156 1.84 -17.33 4.90
N LYS A 157 1.20 -18.17 4.08
CA LYS A 157 0.45 -17.71 2.88
C LYS A 157 -0.90 -17.06 3.20
N ALA A 158 -1.38 -17.19 4.43
CA ALA A 158 -2.65 -16.62 4.85
C ALA A 158 -2.43 -15.73 6.07
N ALA A 159 -3.09 -14.56 6.08
CA ALA A 159 -3.43 -13.75 7.25
C ALA A 159 -3.11 -14.50 8.55
N THR A 160 -1.98 -14.16 9.14
CA THR A 160 -1.38 -14.85 10.29
C THR A 160 -2.47 -15.20 11.27
N ALA A 161 -2.61 -16.50 11.58
CA ALA A 161 -3.52 -17.00 12.59
C ALA A 161 -3.40 -16.07 13.81
N ILE A 162 -4.52 -15.47 14.20
CA ILE A 162 -4.58 -14.62 15.39
C ILE A 162 -3.97 -15.47 16.51
N PRO A 163 -2.87 -15.02 17.15
CA PRO A 163 -2.20 -15.85 18.15
C PRO A 163 -3.21 -16.20 19.24
N ALA A 164 -3.04 -17.36 19.88
CA ALA A 164 -4.03 -17.85 20.85
C ALA A 164 -4.27 -16.83 21.99
N SER A 165 -3.27 -16.01 22.31
CA SER A 165 -3.33 -14.86 23.22
C SER A 165 -4.36 -13.80 22.81
N CYS A 166 -4.69 -13.74 21.54
CA CYS A 166 -5.65 -12.83 20.92
C CYS A 166 -6.96 -13.50 20.51
N SER A 167 -7.10 -14.81 20.76
CA SER A 167 -8.32 -15.56 20.45
C SER A 167 -9.41 -15.22 21.47
N GLY A 168 -10.36 -14.36 21.08
CA GLY A 168 -11.50 -13.94 21.93
C GLY A 168 -11.71 -12.43 22.08
N LYS A 169 -10.92 -11.61 21.37
CA LYS A 169 -11.15 -10.17 21.20
C LYS A 169 -11.72 -9.85 19.82
#